data_AF-A0A916QF92-F1
#
_entry.id   AF-A0A916QF92-F1
#
_cell.length_a   1.000
_cell.length_b   1.000
_cell.length_c   1.000
_cell.angle_alpha   90.00
_cell.angle_beta   90.00
_cell.angle_gamma   90.00
#
_symmetry.space_group_name_H-M   'P 1'
#
loop_
_entity.id
_entity.type
_entity.pdbx_description
1 polymer ?
#
loop_
_entity_poly.entity_id
_entity_poly.type
_entity_poly.pdbx_seq_one_letter_code
_entity_poly.pdbx_strand_id
1 'polypeptide(L)'
;MADLAASIPEVHEATCVVLGNTAIVGVDVSGVLDASQIGTIKYSVAEALRTDPYGVHAIVTADMDLYQRIQNIAAEVRAGNPVSGFANELAEIIGRIMPQIPSDIITPEEEPADNR
;
A
#
# COMPACT_ATOMS: atom_id res chain seq x y z
N MET A 1 13.89 -2.28 -1.60
CA MET A 1 12.67 -1.72 -0.98
C MET A 1 12.47 -2.03 0.50
N ALA A 2 12.13 -3.27 0.91
CA ALA A 2 11.81 -3.54 2.32
C ALA A 2 12.94 -3.16 3.29
N ASP A 3 14.19 -3.55 2.98
CA ASP A 3 15.36 -3.19 3.79
C ASP A 3 15.60 -1.67 3.87
N LEU A 4 15.26 -0.94 2.80
CA LEU A 4 15.38 0.52 2.78
C LEU A 4 14.34 1.17 3.68
N ALA A 5 13.10 0.66 3.66
CA ALA A 5 12.06 1.12 4.58
C ALA A 5 12.40 0.78 6.05
N ALA A 6 12.95 -0.41 6.31
CA ALA A 6 13.39 -0.84 7.64
C ALA A 6 14.61 -0.07 8.17
N SER A 7 15.33 0.67 7.30
CA SER A 7 16.45 1.52 7.73
C SER A 7 16.03 2.84 8.38
N ILE A 8 14.75 3.20 8.27
CA ILE A 8 14.20 4.42 8.86
C ILE A 8 14.05 4.23 10.38
N PRO A 9 14.47 5.21 11.20
CA PRO A 9 14.26 5.16 12.64
C PRO A 9 12.80 4.87 12.99
N GLU A 10 12.59 4.12 14.07
CA GLU A 10 11.26 3.75 14.59
C GLU A 10 10.49 2.73 13.73
N VAL A 11 10.98 2.38 12.53
CA VAL A 11 10.50 1.21 11.78
C VAL A 11 11.13 -0.05 12.39
N HIS A 12 10.28 -0.93 12.93
CA HIS A 12 10.72 -2.21 13.48
C HIS A 12 10.95 -3.24 12.37
N GLU A 13 9.97 -3.37 11.49
CA GLU A 13 10.00 -4.25 10.33
C GLU A 13 9.32 -3.59 9.13
N ALA A 14 9.67 -4.05 7.92
CA ALA A 14 9.01 -3.63 6.70
C ALA A 14 8.81 -4.81 5.76
N THR A 15 7.69 -4.78 5.04
CA THR A 15 7.37 -5.73 3.98
C THR A 15 6.93 -4.98 2.73
N CYS A 16 7.16 -5.57 1.56
CA CYS A 16 6.82 -4.95 0.30
C CYS A 16 6.41 -5.98 -0.75
N VAL A 17 5.42 -5.60 -1.56
CA VAL A 17 5.04 -6.30 -2.79
C VAL A 17 5.04 -5.28 -3.94
N VAL A 18 5.64 -5.65 -5.07
CA VAL A 18 5.69 -4.81 -6.28
C VAL A 18 4.72 -5.39 -7.31
N LEU A 19 3.80 -4.55 -7.78
CA LEU A 19 2.84 -4.85 -8.85
C LEU A 19 3.04 -3.85 -9.99
N GLY A 20 3.58 -4.33 -11.12
CA GLY A 20 3.90 -3.48 -12.25
C GLY A 20 4.92 -2.41 -11.85
N ASN A 21 4.51 -1.14 -11.89
CA ASN A 21 5.35 0.00 -11.50
C ASN A 21 5.01 0.58 -10.13
N THR A 22 4.09 -0.06 -9.38
CA THR A 22 3.61 0.37 -8.07
C THR A 22 4.13 -0.58 -7.00
N ALA A 23 4.62 -0.02 -5.90
CA ALA A 23 5.03 -0.80 -4.75
C ALA A 23 4.08 -0.54 -3.58
N ILE A 24 3.65 -1.60 -2.91
CA ILE A 24 2.85 -1.50 -1.68
C ILE A 24 3.79 -1.89 -0.54
N VAL A 25 3.95 -0.98 0.42
CA VAL A 25 4.90 -1.11 1.52
C VAL A 25 4.14 -1.06 2.83
N GLY A 26 4.20 -2.15 3.59
CA GLY A 26 3.75 -2.18 4.97
C GLY A 26 4.95 -1.91 5.89
N VAL A 27 4.79 -1.02 6.85
CA VAL A 27 5.77 -0.78 7.92
C VAL A 27 5.15 -1.10 9.28
N ASP A 28 5.89 -1.84 10.09
CA ASP A 28 5.60 -1.99 11.51
C ASP A 28 6.40 -0.94 12.27
N VAL A 29 5.73 -0.16 13.11
CA VAL A 29 6.32 0.98 13.81
C VAL A 29 6.41 0.69 15.30
N SER A 30 7.51 1.11 15.92
CA SER A 30 7.80 0.78 17.32
C SER A 30 6.97 1.61 18.30
N GLY A 31 6.33 0.93 19.26
CA GLY A 31 5.70 1.57 20.42
C GLY A 31 4.35 2.21 20.14
N VAL A 32 3.85 2.98 21.11
CA VAL A 32 2.59 3.72 21.00
C VAL A 32 2.91 5.10 20.42
N LEU A 33 2.88 5.20 19.09
CA LEU A 33 3.08 6.45 18.36
C LEU A 33 1.74 7.12 18.08
N ASP A 34 1.72 8.45 18.13
CA ASP A 34 0.55 9.20 17.69
C ASP A 34 0.47 9.28 16.15
N ALA A 35 -0.70 9.69 15.65
CA ALA A 35 -0.95 9.78 14.22
C ALA A 35 0.00 10.75 13.48
N SER A 36 0.52 11.77 14.16
CA SER A 36 1.47 12.71 13.55
C SER A 36 2.85 12.10 13.40
N GLN A 37 3.34 11.37 14.41
CA GLN A 37 4.60 10.63 14.36
C GLN A 37 4.55 9.54 13.28
N ILE A 38 3.46 8.76 13.23
CA ILE A 38 3.23 7.76 12.18
C ILE A 38 3.24 8.42 10.80
N GLY A 39 2.61 9.59 10.66
CA GLY A 39 2.64 10.38 9.42
C GLY A 39 4.06 10.75 8.99
N THR A 40 4.89 11.23 9.93
CA THR A 40 6.29 11.58 9.67
C THR A 40 7.14 10.35 9.27
N ILE A 41 6.93 9.21 9.92
CA ILE A 41 7.62 7.96 9.55
C ILE A 41 7.22 7.54 8.13
N LYS A 42 5.93 7.51 7.82
CA LYS A 42 5.43 7.18 6.47
C LYS A 42 6.02 8.09 5.41
N TYR A 43 6.12 9.40 5.70
CA TYR A 43 6.75 10.36 4.81
C TYR A 43 8.24 10.05 4.60
N SER A 44 8.97 9.79 5.68
CA SER A 44 10.41 9.49 5.64
C SER A 44 10.69 8.20 4.86
N VAL A 45 9.86 7.18 5.04
CA VAL A 45 9.90 5.93 4.25
C VAL A 45 9.63 6.22 2.77
N ALA A 46 8.57 6.96 2.45
CA ALA A 46 8.25 7.30 1.07
C ALA A 46 9.38 8.11 0.40
N GLU A 47 10.01 9.03 1.13
CA GLU A 47 11.15 9.82 0.66
C GLU A 47 12.37 8.94 0.36
N ALA A 48 12.75 8.05 1.28
CA ALA A 48 13.86 7.13 1.06
C ALA A 48 13.64 6.25 -0.18
N LEU A 49 12.40 5.76 -0.34
CA LEU A 49 12.01 4.94 -1.48
C LEU A 49 12.06 5.69 -2.82
N ARG A 50 12.05 7.02 -2.89
CA ARG A 50 12.14 7.76 -4.17
C ARG A 50 13.37 7.42 -5.00
N THR A 51 14.41 6.89 -4.36
CA THR A 51 15.65 6.47 -5.02
C THR A 51 15.57 5.05 -5.61
N ASP A 52 14.57 4.27 -5.22
CA ASP A 52 14.29 2.93 -5.74
C ASP A 52 13.49 3.04 -7.06
N PRO A 53 13.80 2.25 -8.11
CA PRO A 53 13.08 2.28 -9.40
C PRO A 53 11.56 2.15 -9.28
N TYR A 54 11.08 1.40 -8.28
CA TYR A 54 9.64 1.20 -8.03
C TYR A 54 9.10 2.15 -6.96
N GLY A 55 9.98 2.84 -6.23
CA GLY A 55 9.58 3.64 -5.07
C GLY A 55 8.96 4.99 -5.41
N VAL A 56 9.04 5.44 -6.68
CA VAL A 56 8.31 6.62 -7.18
C VAL A 56 6.80 6.48 -7.02
N HIS A 57 6.28 5.25 -7.08
CA HIS A 57 4.86 4.94 -6.89
C HIS A 57 4.63 4.09 -5.64
N ALA A 58 5.49 4.21 -4.62
CA ALA A 58 5.32 3.50 -3.38
C ALA A 58 4.12 4.03 -2.59
N ILE A 59 3.24 3.11 -2.18
CA ILE A 59 2.15 3.35 -1.24
C ILE A 59 2.58 2.76 0.10
N VAL A 60 2.72 3.60 1.11
CA VAL A 60 3.18 3.19 2.45
C VAL A 60 2.01 3.17 3.43
N THR A 61 1.88 2.09 4.19
CA THR A 61 0.91 1.95 5.28
C THR A 61 1.59 1.50 6.58
N ALA A 62 1.11 2.03 7.70
CA ALA A 62 1.49 1.62 9.05
C ALA A 62 0.32 0.93 9.77
N ASP A 63 -0.72 0.55 9.02
CA ASP A 63 -1.84 -0.23 9.54
C ASP A 63 -1.41 -1.68 9.73
N MET A 64 -1.54 -2.20 10.95
CA MET A 64 -1.07 -3.55 11.32
C MET A 64 -1.80 -4.65 10.56
N ASP A 65 -3.10 -4.49 10.29
CA ASP A 65 -3.89 -5.49 9.57
C ASP A 65 -3.43 -5.54 8.10
N LEU A 66 -3.22 -4.38 7.48
CA LEU A 66 -2.69 -4.29 6.13
C LEU A 66 -1.23 -4.78 6.06
N TYR A 67 -0.40 -4.48 7.05
CA TYR A 67 0.96 -5.02 7.16
C TYR A 67 0.95 -6.55 7.09
N GLN A 68 0.13 -7.20 7.93
CA GLN A 68 0.05 -8.67 7.96
C GLN A 68 -0.42 -9.25 6.63
N ARG A 69 -1.40 -8.60 5.97
CA ARG A 69 -1.87 -9.03 4.65
C ARG A 69 -0.76 -8.92 3.60
N ILE A 70 -0.05 -7.79 3.55
CA ILE A 70 1.07 -7.60 2.61
C ILE A 70 2.19 -8.61 2.91
N GLN A 71 2.48 -8.87 4.18
CA GLN A 71 3.48 -9.86 4.60
C GLN A 71 3.13 -11.27 4.13
N ASN A 72 1.87 -11.68 4.25
CA ASN A 72 1.39 -12.98 3.78
C ASN A 72 1.50 -13.10 2.26
N ILE A 73 1.05 -12.08 1.51
CA ILE A 73 1.19 -12.07 0.05
C ILE A 73 2.66 -12.13 -0.36
N ALA A 74 3.53 -11.35 0.29
CA ALA A 74 4.96 -11.36 0.01
C ALA A 74 5.59 -12.73 0.30
N ALA A 75 5.12 -13.44 1.32
CA ALA A 75 5.58 -14.80 1.65
C ALA A 75 5.13 -15.82 0.58
N GLU A 76 3.87 -15.78 0.15
CA GLU A 76 3.36 -16.64 -0.91
C GLU A 76 4.06 -16.39 -2.25
N VAL A 77 4.33 -15.12 -2.58
CA VAL A 77 5.09 -14.75 -3.78
C VAL A 77 6.53 -15.28 -3.71
N ARG A 78 7.19 -15.17 -2.54
CA ARG A 78 8.51 -15.76 -2.30
C ARG A 78 8.49 -17.30 -2.38
N ALA A 79 7.37 -17.93 -2.05
CA ALA A 79 7.17 -19.38 -2.17
C ALA A 79 6.95 -19.86 -3.62
N GLY A 80 6.90 -18.94 -4.59
CA GLY A 80 6.78 -19.26 -6.02
C GLY A 80 5.39 -19.02 -6.62
N ASN A 81 4.43 -18.52 -5.83
CA ASN A 81 3.13 -18.14 -6.36
C ASN A 81 3.23 -16.82 -7.15
N PRO A 82 2.61 -16.71 -8.32
CA PRO A 82 2.65 -15.49 -9.10
C PRO A 82 1.87 -14.36 -8.41
N VAL A 83 2.43 -13.15 -8.38
CA VAL A 83 1.79 -11.97 -7.78
C VAL A 83 0.41 -11.65 -8.36
N SER A 84 0.18 -12.02 -9.63
CA SER A 84 -1.13 -11.87 -10.29
C SER A 84 -2.26 -12.66 -9.62
N GLY A 85 -1.93 -13.73 -8.88
CA GLY A 85 -2.91 -14.48 -8.08
C GLY A 85 -3.48 -13.70 -6.91
N PHE A 86 -2.83 -12.61 -6.51
CA PHE A 86 -3.22 -11.75 -5.38
C PHE A 86 -3.77 -10.39 -5.82
N ALA A 87 -4.10 -10.22 -7.10
CA ALA A 87 -4.54 -8.93 -7.66
C ALA A 87 -5.74 -8.32 -6.90
N ASN A 88 -6.74 -9.13 -6.55
CA ASN A 88 -7.91 -8.67 -5.80
C ASN A 88 -7.54 -8.21 -4.38
N GLU A 89 -6.69 -8.96 -3.68
CA GLU A 89 -6.25 -8.61 -2.33
C GLU A 89 -5.41 -7.32 -2.32
N LEU A 90 -4.53 -7.16 -3.31
CA LEU A 90 -3.73 -5.95 -3.49
C LEU A 90 -4.64 -4.75 -3.82
N ALA A 91 -5.67 -4.92 -4.64
CA ALA A 91 -6.64 -3.86 -4.95
C ALA A 91 -7.43 -3.44 -3.69
N GLU A 92 -7.87 -4.39 -2.86
CA GLU A 92 -8.53 -4.09 -1.59
C GLU A 92 -7.61 -3.35 -0.60
N ILE A 93 -6.34 -3.75 -0.52
CA ILE A 93 -5.33 -3.06 0.31
C ILE A 93 -5.17 -1.62 -0.17
N ILE A 94 -4.98 -1.40 -1.47
CA ILE A 94 -4.87 -0.07 -2.06
C ILE A 94 -6.12 0.77 -1.77
N GLY A 95 -7.32 0.22 -1.94
CA GLY A 95 -8.58 0.93 -1.71
C GLY A 95 -8.84 1.30 -0.24
N ARG A 96 -8.14 0.67 0.72
CA ARG A 96 -8.16 1.06 2.14
C ARG A 96 -7.11 2.12 2.47
N ILE A 97 -5.96 2.09 1.80
CA ILE A 97 -4.88 3.06 2.03
C ILE A 97 -5.20 4.39 1.34
N MET A 98 -5.66 4.34 0.10
CA MET A 98 -6.14 5.51 -0.60
C MET A 98 -7.54 5.84 -0.07
N PRO A 99 -7.78 7.04 0.47
CA PRO A 99 -9.15 7.46 0.75
C PRO A 99 -9.95 7.42 -0.56
N GLN A 100 -11.19 6.95 -0.50
CA GLN A 100 -12.11 7.17 -1.62
C GLN A 100 -12.27 8.67 -1.77
N ILE A 101 -11.63 9.25 -2.79
CA ILE A 101 -11.92 10.62 -3.18
C ILE A 101 -13.36 10.56 -3.71
N PRO A 102 -14.31 11.38 -3.20
CA PRO A 102 -15.71 11.36 -3.63
C PRO A 102 -15.94 11.57 -5.13
N SER A 103 -14.88 11.87 -5.89
CA SER A 103 -14.89 11.98 -7.35
C SER A 103 -15.01 10.64 -8.08
N ASP A 104 -14.84 9.49 -7.42
CA ASP A 104 -15.05 8.16 -8.00
C ASP A 104 -16.45 7.58 -7.74
N ILE A 105 -17.38 8.39 -7.21
CA ILE A 105 -18.80 8.06 -7.30
C ILE A 105 -19.20 8.30 -8.76
N ILE A 106 -19.02 7.26 -9.59
CA ILE A 106 -19.75 7.16 -10.86
C ILE A 106 -21.23 7.15 -10.45
N THR A 107 -21.90 8.29 -10.57
CA THR A 107 -23.36 8.33 -10.60
C THR A 107 -23.75 7.37 -11.71
N PRO A 108 -24.55 6.31 -11.45
CA PRO A 108 -25.09 5.51 -12.54
C PRO A 108 -25.78 6.49 -13.49
N GLU A 109 -25.27 6.60 -14.71
CA GLU A 109 -25.87 7.43 -15.75
C GLU A 109 -27.34 7.06 -15.83
N GLU A 110 -28.20 8.09 -15.72
CA GLU A 110 -29.65 7.96 -15.87
C GLU A 110 -29.93 7.17 -17.15
N GLU A 111 -30.66 6.06 -17.03
CA GLU A 111 -31.14 5.28 -18.17
C GLU A 111 -31.80 6.23 -19.18
N PRO A 112 -31.45 6.17 -20.48
CA PRO A 112 -32.08 7.05 -21.45
C PRO A 112 -33.57 6.71 -21.49
N ALA A 113 -34.41 7.71 -21.18
CA ALA A 113 -35.84 7.62 -21.41
C ALA A 113 -36.08 7.34 -22.90
N ASP A 114 -36.52 6.11 -23.19
CA ASP A 114 -37.02 5.67 -24.49
C ASP A 114 -38.22 6.55 -24.86
N ASN A 115 -37.96 7.57 -25.69
CA ASN A 115 -39.01 8.44 -26.18
C ASN A 115 -39.54 7.88 -27.52
N ARG A 116 -40.47 6.93 -27.40
CA ARG A 116 -41.41 6.55 -28.46
C ARG A 116 -42.78 7.16 -28.24
#